data_AF-A0A7Y3EP40-F1
#
_entry.id   AF-A0A7Y3EP40-F1
#
_cell.length_a   1.000
_cell.length_b   1.000
_cell.length_c   1.000
_cell.angle_alpha   90.00
_cell.angle_beta   90.00
_cell.angle_gamma   90.00
#
_symmetry.space_group_name_H-M   'P 1'
#
loop_
_entity.id
_entity.type
_entity.pdbx_description
1 polymer ?
#
loop_
_entity_poly.entity_id
_entity_poly.type
_entity_poly.pdbx_seq_one_letter_code
_entity_poly.pdbx_strand_id
1 'polypeptide(L)'
;MKNAIYNFRLMSSMFWLMLIVCATAFAQEPEFDFNKQDADLILQNPDITLWHVKAMRPEAKILHIKAIDAQGNYYPVKAIQDSEQTALMDIKAFVDGKRLPVKLIVKQGDRYFPFKAITEEGELMDIKAITPKGEKLDVKGVSKSGNIVHIRAIGKDNAFFNVVSISPKGRINDVKGIKMTKGTVEVIINGNEIFAHVKSVTPTKQRKLSTPINY
;
A
#
# COMPACT_ATOMS: atom_id res chain seq x y z
N MET A 1 -2.17 11.43 -65.55
CA MET A 1 -1.10 11.80 -64.59
C MET A 1 -1.56 12.64 -63.39
N LYS A 2 -2.64 13.43 -63.47
CA LYS A 2 -3.09 14.27 -62.32
C LYS A 2 -3.72 13.47 -61.15
N ASN A 3 -4.36 12.33 -61.40
CA ASN A 3 -5.05 11.54 -60.35
C ASN A 3 -4.10 10.70 -59.47
N ALA A 4 -2.92 10.32 -59.97
CA ALA A 4 -1.94 9.56 -59.21
C ALA A 4 -1.25 10.42 -58.12
N ILE A 5 -1.10 11.72 -58.38
CA ILE A 5 -0.47 12.68 -57.47
C ILE A 5 -1.40 13.01 -56.29
N TYR A 6 -2.72 13.00 -56.51
CA TYR A 6 -3.72 13.23 -55.45
C TYR A 6 -3.79 12.05 -54.46
N ASN A 7 -3.77 10.81 -54.94
CA ASN A 7 -3.79 9.63 -54.07
C ASN A 7 -2.50 9.50 -53.24
N PHE A 8 -1.36 9.92 -53.78
CA PHE A 8 -0.09 9.92 -53.06
C PHE A 8 -0.04 10.97 -51.93
N ARG A 9 -0.64 12.15 -52.14
CA ARG A 9 -0.77 13.18 -51.09
C ARG A 9 -1.80 12.85 -50.02
N LEU A 10 -2.86 12.10 -50.35
CA LEU A 10 -3.85 11.66 -49.37
C LEU A 10 -3.32 10.53 -48.47
N MET A 11 -2.56 9.57 -49.03
CA MET A 11 -1.96 8.47 -48.27
C MET A 11 -0.84 8.94 -47.31
N SER A 12 -0.05 9.96 -47.67
CA SER A 12 0.97 10.50 -46.76
C SER A 12 0.38 11.32 -45.60
N SER A 13 -0.79 11.95 -45.81
CA SER A 13 -1.51 12.70 -44.78
C SER A 13 -2.19 11.79 -43.76
N MET A 14 -2.71 10.63 -44.18
CA MET A 14 -3.26 9.63 -43.26
C MET A 14 -2.18 8.92 -42.43
N PHE A 15 -0.96 8.77 -42.95
CA PHE A 15 0.16 8.16 -42.22
C PHE A 15 0.71 9.07 -41.11
N TRP A 16 0.67 10.39 -41.32
CA TRP A 16 1.05 11.37 -40.30
C TRP A 16 0.01 11.51 -39.19
N LEU A 17 -1.29 11.39 -39.49
CA LEU A 17 -2.34 11.36 -38.46
C LEU A 17 -2.27 10.09 -37.59
N MET A 18 -1.88 8.96 -38.16
CA MET A 18 -1.73 7.70 -37.42
C MET A 18 -0.53 7.72 -36.45
N LEU A 19 0.54 8.46 -36.78
CA LEU A 19 1.68 8.68 -35.88
C LEU A 19 1.37 9.65 -34.73
N ILE A 20 0.52 10.66 -34.96
CA ILE A 20 0.07 11.59 -33.91
C ILE A 20 -0.84 10.88 -32.89
N VAL A 21 -1.70 9.96 -33.34
CA VAL A 21 -2.53 9.15 -32.43
C VAL A 21 -1.70 8.13 -31.64
N CYS A 22 -0.57 7.67 -32.17
CA CYS A 22 0.33 6.76 -31.46
C CYS A 22 1.18 7.47 -30.39
N ALA A 23 1.46 8.77 -30.54
CA ALA A 23 2.24 9.54 -29.59
C ALA A 23 1.44 10.00 -28.34
N THR A 24 0.11 10.07 -28.41
CA THR A 24 -0.74 10.44 -27.26
C THR A 24 -1.22 9.25 -26.44
N ALA A 25 -0.94 8.02 -26.87
CA ALA A 25 -1.28 6.80 -26.12
C ALA A 25 -0.21 6.38 -25.10
N PHE A 26 0.98 7.00 -25.12
CA PHE A 26 1.84 7.02 -23.94
C PHE A 26 1.31 8.08 -22.99
N ALA A 27 0.15 7.79 -22.38
CA ALA A 27 -0.22 8.43 -21.14
C ALA A 27 0.92 8.14 -20.16
N GLN A 28 1.77 9.14 -19.95
CA GLN A 28 2.70 9.17 -18.85
C GLN A 28 1.84 8.97 -17.59
N GLU A 29 1.94 7.78 -16.98
CA GLU A 29 1.22 7.52 -15.74
C GLU A 29 1.57 8.65 -14.78
N PRO A 30 0.58 9.29 -14.12
CA PRO A 30 0.86 10.35 -13.18
C PRO A 30 1.81 9.79 -12.13
N GLU A 31 3.05 10.26 -12.16
CA GLU A 31 4.04 9.92 -11.16
C GLU A 31 3.54 10.56 -9.86
N PHE A 32 2.82 9.77 -9.07
CA PHE A 32 2.29 10.20 -7.79
C PHE A 32 3.47 10.57 -6.90
N ASP A 33 3.72 11.88 -6.76
CA ASP A 33 4.81 12.42 -5.97
C ASP A 33 4.54 12.17 -4.50
N PHE A 34 5.12 11.07 -3.99
CA PHE A 34 5.01 10.66 -2.60
C PHE A 34 5.55 11.71 -1.62
N ASN A 35 6.46 12.59 -2.05
CA ASN A 35 7.10 13.56 -1.15
C ASN A 35 6.20 14.75 -0.83
N LYS A 36 5.37 15.21 -1.78
CA LYS A 36 4.56 16.41 -1.57
C LYS A 36 3.48 16.21 -0.50
N GLN A 37 2.75 15.09 -0.54
CA GLN A 37 1.71 14.80 0.45
C GLN A 37 2.27 14.48 1.83
N ASP A 38 3.39 13.75 1.91
CA ASP A 38 4.07 13.49 3.19
C ASP A 38 4.56 14.82 3.81
N ALA A 39 5.07 15.75 3.01
CA ALA A 39 5.55 17.06 3.46
C ALA A 39 4.43 17.96 4.03
N ASP A 40 3.28 18.05 3.35
CA ASP A 40 2.14 18.86 3.81
C ASP A 40 1.57 18.33 5.15
N LEU A 41 1.54 17.01 5.33
CA LEU A 41 1.08 16.37 6.57
C LEU A 41 2.03 16.60 7.75
N ILE A 42 3.34 16.55 7.50
CA ILE A 42 4.39 16.84 8.49
C ILE A 42 4.36 18.33 8.85
N LEU A 43 4.15 19.22 7.87
CA LEU A 43 4.04 20.66 8.11
C LEU A 43 2.89 21.00 9.07
N GLN A 44 1.75 20.32 8.93
CA GLN A 44 0.57 20.51 9.78
C GLN A 44 0.71 19.87 11.16
N ASN A 45 1.59 18.87 11.32
CA ASN A 45 1.81 18.16 12.58
C ASN A 45 3.31 17.84 12.73
N PRO A 46 4.15 18.81 13.14
CA PRO A 46 5.61 18.64 13.14
C PRO A 46 6.11 17.52 14.06
N ASP A 47 5.30 17.11 15.03
CA ASP A 47 5.63 16.08 16.01
C ASP A 47 5.38 14.64 15.49
N ILE A 48 4.75 14.47 14.33
CA ILE A 48 4.52 13.12 13.78
C ILE A 48 5.70 12.67 12.93
N THR A 49 6.14 11.44 13.14
CA THR A 49 7.07 10.74 12.24
C THR A 49 6.33 9.65 11.48
N LEU A 50 6.39 9.71 10.15
CA LEU A 50 5.78 8.70 9.28
C LEU A 50 6.77 7.58 8.96
N TRP A 51 6.34 6.34 9.17
CA TRP A 51 7.13 5.15 8.83
C TRP A 51 6.52 4.47 7.61
N HIS A 52 7.33 4.06 6.65
CA HIS A 52 6.85 3.39 5.45
C HIS A 52 6.47 1.95 5.74
N VAL A 53 5.24 1.56 5.40
CA VAL A 53 4.85 0.15 5.44
C VAL A 53 5.30 -0.55 4.16
N LYS A 54 6.01 -1.67 4.32
CA LYS A 54 6.67 -2.42 3.25
C LYS A 54 6.50 -3.92 3.45
N ALA A 55 6.63 -4.70 2.38
CA ALA A 55 6.81 -6.14 2.48
C ALA A 55 8.28 -6.49 2.25
N MET A 56 8.87 -7.32 3.09
CA MET A 56 10.29 -7.69 3.00
C MET A 56 10.51 -9.19 3.19
N ARG A 57 11.57 -9.69 2.56
CA ARG A 57 12.21 -10.98 2.86
C ARG A 57 13.72 -10.72 2.88
N PRO A 58 14.51 -11.35 3.78
CA PRO A 58 15.94 -11.06 3.90
C PRO A 58 16.71 -11.17 2.57
N GLU A 59 16.36 -12.14 1.72
CA GLU A 59 17.01 -12.39 0.42
C GLU A 59 16.32 -11.69 -0.77
N ALA A 60 15.23 -10.97 -0.54
CA ALA A 60 14.43 -10.35 -1.61
C ALA A 60 14.40 -8.82 -1.52
N LYS A 61 14.05 -8.19 -2.64
CA LYS A 61 13.80 -6.75 -2.67
C LYS A 61 12.63 -6.37 -1.76
N ILE A 62 12.76 -5.21 -1.11
CA ILE A 62 11.69 -4.60 -0.32
C ILE A 62 10.59 -4.13 -1.29
N LEU A 63 9.37 -4.57 -1.06
CA LEU A 63 8.21 -4.25 -1.87
C LEU A 63 7.42 -3.10 -1.24
N HIS A 64 6.89 -2.21 -2.09
CA HIS A 64 6.01 -1.13 -1.66
C HIS A 64 4.64 -1.69 -1.30
N ILE A 65 4.06 -1.27 -0.18
CA ILE A 65 2.67 -1.56 0.14
C ILE A 65 1.85 -0.30 -0.10
N LYS A 66 0.76 -0.44 -0.85
CA LYS A 66 -0.13 0.65 -1.27
C LYS A 66 -1.58 0.25 -1.08
N ALA A 67 -2.40 1.23 -0.69
CA ALA A 67 -3.84 1.12 -0.82
C ALA A 67 -4.23 1.44 -2.27
N ILE A 68 -5.25 0.76 -2.79
CA ILE A 68 -5.71 0.88 -4.18
C ILE A 68 -7.22 1.11 -4.14
N ASP A 69 -7.67 2.20 -4.77
CA ASP A 69 -9.10 2.48 -4.93
C ASP A 69 -9.71 1.72 -6.12
N ALA A 70 -11.01 1.90 -6.34
CA ALA A 70 -11.73 1.26 -7.44
C ALA A 70 -11.27 1.73 -8.83
N GLN A 71 -10.73 2.95 -8.92
CA GLN A 71 -10.19 3.56 -10.14
C GLN A 71 -8.76 3.09 -10.43
N GLY A 72 -8.11 2.41 -9.48
CA GLY A 72 -6.76 1.87 -9.61
C GLY A 72 -5.66 2.81 -9.13
N ASN A 73 -5.99 3.94 -8.52
CA ASN A 73 -5.01 4.88 -7.97
C ASN A 73 -4.32 4.29 -6.74
N TYR A 74 -3.05 4.63 -6.55
CA TYR A 74 -2.23 4.12 -5.46
C TYR A 74 -2.00 5.16 -4.37
N TYR A 75 -2.28 4.76 -3.14
CA TYR A 75 -2.13 5.62 -1.97
C TYR A 75 -1.11 5.07 -0.97
N PRO A 76 -0.32 5.92 -0.32
CA PRO A 76 0.66 5.47 0.66
C PRO A 76 -0.01 4.88 1.90
N VAL A 77 0.59 3.80 2.41
CA VAL A 77 0.26 3.22 3.71
C VAL A 77 1.44 3.45 4.65
N LYS A 78 1.21 4.16 5.75
CA LYS A 78 2.26 4.52 6.73
C LYS A 78 1.86 4.12 8.14
N ALA A 79 2.87 3.89 8.98
CA ALA A 79 2.69 3.93 10.42
C ALA A 79 2.87 5.37 10.91
N ILE A 80 2.07 5.79 11.88
CA ILE A 80 2.16 7.12 12.49
C ILE A 80 2.78 6.96 13.87
N GLN A 81 3.94 7.58 14.05
CA GLN A 81 4.58 7.76 15.34
C GLN A 81 4.27 9.17 15.83
N ASP A 82 3.59 9.30 16.95
CA ASP A 82 3.53 10.55 17.71
C ASP A 82 4.61 10.57 18.80
N SER A 83 4.79 11.71 19.45
CA SER A 83 5.82 11.91 20.48
C SER A 83 5.63 11.04 21.73
N GLU A 84 4.42 10.54 21.99
CA GLU A 84 4.08 9.78 23.20
C GLU A 84 4.12 8.26 22.99
N GLN A 85 3.86 7.77 21.77
CA GLN A 85 3.64 6.35 21.48
C GLN A 85 4.61 5.80 20.44
N THR A 86 5.72 5.23 20.92
CA THR A 86 6.75 4.62 20.06
C THR A 86 6.66 3.10 19.95
N ALA A 87 5.97 2.44 20.88
CA ALA A 87 5.91 0.98 20.96
C ALA A 87 4.83 0.35 20.06
N LEU A 88 3.73 1.07 19.83
CA LEU A 88 2.54 0.55 19.16
C LEU A 88 1.91 1.58 18.22
N MET A 89 2.41 1.71 17.01
CA MET A 89 1.98 2.77 16.10
C MET A 89 0.74 2.36 15.28
N ASP A 90 -0.15 3.30 14.99
CA ASP A 90 -1.28 3.08 14.09
C ASP A 90 -0.83 2.99 12.64
N ILE A 91 -1.45 2.08 11.88
CA ILE A 91 -1.30 2.01 10.42
C ILE A 91 -2.50 2.68 9.74
N LYS A 92 -2.21 3.60 8.82
CA LYS A 92 -3.21 4.35 8.05
C LYS A 92 -2.87 4.34 6.56
N ALA A 93 -3.90 4.37 5.73
CA ALA A 93 -3.79 4.73 4.32
C ALA A 93 -4.09 6.22 4.17
N PHE A 94 -3.32 6.92 3.33
CA PHE A 94 -3.42 8.36 3.14
C PHE A 94 -4.05 8.63 1.78
N VAL A 95 -5.34 8.92 1.78
CA VAL A 95 -6.17 9.02 0.57
C VAL A 95 -6.77 10.42 0.55
N ASP A 96 -6.43 11.21 -0.47
CA ASP A 96 -6.95 12.58 -0.67
C ASP A 96 -6.92 13.46 0.60
N GLY A 97 -5.79 13.45 1.29
CA GLY A 97 -5.58 14.20 2.54
C GLY A 97 -6.20 13.57 3.79
N LYS A 98 -6.99 12.49 3.66
CA LYS A 98 -7.60 11.76 4.78
C LYS A 98 -6.73 10.59 5.25
N ARG A 99 -6.88 10.21 6.51
CA ARG A 99 -6.16 9.08 7.15
C ARG A 99 -7.10 7.92 7.44
N LEU A 100 -7.26 7.02 6.48
CA LEU A 100 -8.16 5.89 6.58
C LEU A 100 -7.59 4.79 7.50
N PRO A 101 -8.40 4.21 8.40
CA PRO A 101 -7.95 3.10 9.24
C PRO A 101 -7.66 1.86 8.39
N VAL A 102 -6.52 1.22 8.68
CA VAL A 102 -6.18 -0.09 8.13
C VAL A 102 -6.47 -1.18 9.15
N LYS A 103 -7.13 -2.26 8.71
CA LYS A 103 -7.62 -3.35 9.56
C LYS A 103 -7.52 -4.71 8.87
N LEU A 104 -7.57 -5.77 9.68
CA LEU A 104 -7.87 -7.11 9.18
C LEU A 104 -9.39 -7.29 9.22
N ILE A 105 -9.98 -7.67 8.10
CA ILE A 105 -11.44 -7.79 7.93
C ILE A 105 -11.86 -9.25 8.14
N VAL A 106 -13.02 -9.45 8.76
CA VAL A 106 -13.65 -10.79 8.81
C VAL A 106 -14.13 -11.13 7.41
N LYS A 107 -13.76 -12.32 6.92
CA LYS A 107 -14.30 -12.86 5.68
C LYS A 107 -14.68 -14.32 5.88
N GLN A 108 -15.96 -14.62 5.71
CA GLN A 108 -16.49 -15.97 5.90
C GLN A 108 -15.89 -16.94 4.87
N GLY A 109 -15.54 -18.14 5.31
CA GLY A 109 -15.02 -19.21 4.43
C GLY A 109 -13.59 -19.05 3.93
N ASP A 110 -12.93 -17.91 4.17
CA ASP A 110 -11.54 -17.68 3.78
C ASP A 110 -10.56 -18.20 4.84
N ARG A 111 -9.46 -18.83 4.39
CA ARG A 111 -8.36 -19.24 5.27
C ARG A 111 -7.61 -18.05 5.90
N TYR A 112 -7.60 -16.91 5.21
CA TYR A 112 -6.79 -15.74 5.57
C TYR A 112 -7.65 -14.48 5.67
N PHE A 113 -7.27 -13.59 6.58
CA PHE A 113 -8.01 -12.35 6.83
C PHE A 113 -7.51 -11.22 5.93
N PRO A 114 -8.36 -10.58 5.10
CA PRO A 114 -7.93 -9.50 4.21
C PRO A 114 -7.38 -8.29 4.96
N PHE A 115 -6.27 -7.73 4.48
CA PHE A 115 -5.71 -6.46 4.95
C PHE A 115 -6.26 -5.32 4.09
N LYS A 116 -7.08 -4.45 4.68
CA LYS A 116 -7.85 -3.43 3.94
C LYS A 116 -7.82 -2.08 4.63
N ALA A 117 -7.93 -1.01 3.85
CA ALA A 117 -8.28 0.30 4.37
C ALA A 117 -9.81 0.47 4.29
N ILE A 118 -10.38 1.21 5.22
CA ILE A 118 -11.83 1.42 5.33
C ILE A 118 -12.10 2.91 5.10
N THR A 119 -12.92 3.25 4.12
CA THR A 119 -13.33 4.63 3.87
C THR A 119 -14.31 5.11 4.96
N GLU A 120 -14.62 6.42 4.97
CA GLU A 120 -15.60 6.99 5.90
C GLU A 120 -17.00 6.42 5.65
N GLU A 121 -17.29 6.07 4.40
CA GLU A 121 -18.54 5.47 3.93
C GLU A 121 -18.60 3.95 4.16
N GLY A 122 -17.50 3.34 4.60
CA GLY A 122 -17.42 1.90 4.87
C GLY A 122 -16.98 1.06 3.67
N GLU A 123 -16.53 1.67 2.58
CA GLU A 123 -15.96 0.91 1.46
C GLU A 123 -14.58 0.35 1.83
N LEU A 124 -14.26 -0.83 1.30
CA LEU A 124 -12.99 -1.52 1.57
C LEU A 124 -12.02 -1.36 0.41
N MET A 125 -11.00 -0.52 0.60
CA MET A 125 -9.91 -0.38 -0.35
C MET A 125 -8.92 -1.53 -0.22
N ASP A 126 -8.46 -2.03 -1.36
CA ASP A 126 -7.46 -3.09 -1.43
C ASP A 126 -6.11 -2.59 -0.93
N ILE A 127 -5.39 -3.40 -0.15
CA ILE A 127 -3.99 -3.13 0.15
C ILE A 127 -3.14 -4.25 -0.42
N LYS A 128 -2.21 -3.89 -1.31
CA LYS A 128 -1.36 -4.81 -2.04
C LYS A 128 0.11 -4.47 -1.86
N ALA A 129 0.96 -5.49 -1.92
CA ALA A 129 2.40 -5.30 -2.10
C ALA A 129 2.72 -5.33 -3.60
N ILE A 130 3.49 -4.35 -4.07
CA ILE A 130 3.77 -4.15 -5.50
C ILE A 130 5.19 -4.63 -5.80
N THR A 131 5.32 -5.57 -6.74
CA THR A 131 6.63 -6.04 -7.20
C THR A 131 7.29 -5.01 -8.13
N PRO A 132 8.62 -5.07 -8.34
CA PRO A 132 9.28 -4.21 -9.32
C PRO A 132 8.75 -4.35 -10.76
N LYS A 133 8.05 -5.46 -11.07
CA LYS A 133 7.39 -5.70 -12.36
C LYS A 133 5.94 -5.19 -12.39
N GLY A 134 5.47 -4.51 -11.34
CA GLY A 134 4.10 -4.02 -11.21
C GLY A 134 3.07 -5.06 -10.75
N GLU A 135 3.49 -6.30 -10.46
CA GLU A 135 2.55 -7.33 -9.99
C GLU A 135 2.03 -6.99 -8.59
N LYS A 136 0.72 -7.22 -8.37
CA LYS A 136 0.03 -6.94 -7.10
C LYS A 136 -0.09 -8.23 -6.29
N LEU A 137 0.60 -8.27 -5.15
CA LEU A 137 0.52 -9.38 -4.20
C LEU A 137 -0.50 -9.07 -3.11
N ASP A 138 -1.31 -10.06 -2.78
CA ASP A 138 -2.27 -9.99 -1.68
C ASP A 138 -1.55 -9.82 -0.34
N VAL A 139 -2.05 -8.92 0.50
CA VAL A 139 -1.60 -8.78 1.90
C VAL A 139 -2.71 -9.29 2.82
N LYS A 140 -2.40 -10.26 3.68
CA LYS A 140 -3.38 -10.92 4.54
C LYS A 140 -2.82 -11.26 5.93
N GLY A 141 -3.71 -11.41 6.90
CA GLY A 141 -3.43 -12.10 8.15
C GLY A 141 -3.44 -13.61 7.92
N VAL A 142 -2.28 -14.26 8.09
CA VAL A 142 -2.07 -15.65 7.65
C VAL A 142 -1.98 -16.67 8.77
N SER A 143 -1.66 -16.24 10.00
CA SER A 143 -1.59 -17.11 11.16
C SER A 143 -1.76 -16.31 12.45
N LYS A 144 -2.07 -16.99 13.56
CA LYS A 144 -2.34 -16.39 14.88
C LYS A 144 -1.47 -17.07 15.95
N SER A 145 -0.88 -16.25 16.81
CA SER A 145 -0.06 -16.64 17.96
C SER A 145 -0.59 -15.89 19.19
N GLY A 146 -1.45 -16.53 19.97
CA GLY A 146 -2.19 -15.85 21.04
C GLY A 146 -3.05 -14.71 20.49
N ASN A 147 -2.84 -13.49 20.99
CA ASN A 147 -3.56 -12.29 20.57
C ASN A 147 -2.95 -11.60 19.33
N ILE A 148 -1.84 -12.13 18.80
CA ILE A 148 -1.12 -11.56 17.67
C ILE A 148 -1.47 -12.31 16.39
N VAL A 149 -1.77 -11.57 15.33
CA VAL A 149 -2.00 -12.09 13.98
C VAL A 149 -0.82 -11.70 13.10
N HIS A 150 -0.17 -12.68 12.49
CA HIS A 150 0.93 -12.46 11.58
C HIS A 150 0.41 -12.02 10.21
N ILE A 151 0.88 -10.86 9.75
CA ILE A 151 0.51 -10.30 8.45
C ILE A 151 1.65 -10.54 7.46
N ARG A 152 1.30 -11.02 6.26
CA ARG A 152 2.22 -11.32 5.17
C ARG A 152 1.66 -10.85 3.83
N ALA A 153 2.55 -10.43 2.93
CA ALA A 153 2.23 -10.44 1.51
C ALA A 153 2.47 -11.85 0.95
N ILE A 154 1.63 -12.29 0.01
CA ILE A 154 1.60 -13.66 -0.51
C ILE A 154 1.94 -13.63 -2.00
N GLY A 155 3.08 -14.23 -2.36
CA GLY A 155 3.53 -14.45 -3.73
C GLY A 155 2.78 -15.61 -4.41
N LYS A 156 2.90 -15.69 -5.75
CA LYS A 156 2.25 -16.72 -6.59
C LYS A 156 2.67 -18.15 -6.25
N ASP A 157 3.88 -18.33 -5.76
CA ASP A 157 4.50 -19.57 -5.30
C ASP A 157 4.23 -19.85 -3.80
N ASN A 158 3.23 -19.20 -3.21
CA ASN A 158 2.99 -19.16 -1.77
C ASN A 158 4.18 -18.63 -0.95
N ALA A 159 5.08 -17.88 -1.59
CA ALA A 159 6.12 -17.11 -0.90
C ALA A 159 5.49 -16.10 0.06
N PHE A 160 5.84 -16.19 1.34
CA PHE A 160 5.48 -15.14 2.30
C PHE A 160 6.56 -14.06 2.39
N PHE A 161 6.11 -12.81 2.44
CA PHE A 161 6.91 -11.63 2.74
C PHE A 161 6.43 -11.02 4.05
N ASN A 162 7.37 -10.70 4.94
CA ASN A 162 7.06 -10.05 6.21
C ASN A 162 6.56 -8.64 5.96
N VAL A 163 5.41 -8.27 6.52
CA VAL A 163 4.99 -6.87 6.53
C VAL A 163 5.63 -6.15 7.71
N VAL A 164 6.33 -5.06 7.41
CA VAL A 164 7.10 -4.26 8.36
C VAL A 164 6.84 -2.78 8.14
N SER A 165 7.11 -1.97 9.15
CA SER A 165 7.21 -0.52 9.01
C SER A 165 8.67 -0.11 9.18
N ILE A 166 9.10 0.86 8.38
CA ILE A 166 10.49 1.31 8.33
C ILE A 166 10.53 2.82 8.57
N SER A 167 11.26 3.24 9.59
CA SER A 167 11.38 4.65 9.94
C SER A 167 12.27 5.42 8.96
N PRO A 168 12.20 6.76 8.94
CA PRO A 168 13.15 7.60 8.22
C PRO A 168 14.62 7.27 8.53
N LYS A 169 14.90 6.84 9.78
CA LYS A 169 16.24 6.44 10.26
C LYS A 169 16.57 4.96 10.00
N GLY A 170 15.73 4.23 9.26
CA GLY A 170 15.92 2.81 8.91
C GLY A 170 15.62 1.82 10.03
N ARG A 171 14.96 2.24 11.12
CA ARG A 171 14.50 1.32 12.18
C ARG A 171 13.33 0.49 11.65
N ILE A 172 13.28 -0.79 11.99
CA ILE A 172 12.27 -1.72 11.51
C ILE A 172 11.37 -2.18 12.65
N ASN A 173 10.07 -2.01 12.48
CA ASN A 173 9.04 -2.57 13.33
C ASN A 173 8.22 -3.63 12.58
N ASP A 174 7.62 -4.55 13.34
CA ASP A 174 6.72 -5.55 12.76
C ASP A 174 5.32 -4.99 12.60
N VAL A 175 4.68 -5.21 11.46
CA VAL A 175 3.24 -4.93 11.33
C VAL A 175 2.47 -6.21 11.64
N LYS A 176 1.58 -6.12 12.62
CA LYS A 176 0.81 -7.24 13.15
C LYS A 176 -0.66 -6.85 13.32
N GLY A 177 -1.53 -7.84 13.25
CA GLY A 177 -2.89 -7.72 13.77
C GLY A 177 -2.88 -7.97 15.28
N ILE A 178 -3.64 -7.20 16.03
CA ILE A 178 -3.79 -7.28 17.48
C ILE A 178 -5.26 -7.53 17.78
N LYS A 179 -5.52 -8.62 18.49
CA LYS A 179 -6.82 -8.93 19.08
C LYS A 179 -6.80 -8.66 20.58
N MET A 180 -7.80 -7.97 21.07
CA MET A 180 -8.08 -7.78 22.48
C MET A 180 -9.11 -8.79 22.96
N THR A 181 -9.94 -9.31 22.06
CA THR A 181 -10.99 -10.28 22.36
C THR A 181 -10.68 -11.67 21.82
N LYS A 182 -11.34 -12.68 22.39
CA LYS A 182 -11.29 -14.07 21.89
C LYS A 182 -12.23 -14.32 20.71
N GLY A 183 -13.23 -13.46 20.51
CA GLY A 183 -14.24 -13.60 19.45
C GLY A 183 -13.67 -13.40 18.05
N THR A 184 -14.44 -13.80 17.04
CA THR A 184 -14.06 -13.56 15.63
C THR A 184 -14.08 -12.07 15.31
N VAL A 185 -15.22 -11.42 15.59
CA VAL A 185 -15.40 -9.98 15.42
C VAL A 185 -14.82 -9.26 16.64
N GLU A 186 -13.88 -8.35 16.39
CA GLU A 186 -13.27 -7.47 17.37
C GLU A 186 -14.13 -6.23 17.62
N VAL A 187 -14.60 -5.62 16.54
CA VAL A 187 -15.43 -4.41 16.52
C VAL A 187 -16.05 -4.26 15.12
N ILE A 188 -17.08 -3.43 14.99
CA ILE A 188 -17.63 -3.01 13.70
C ILE A 188 -17.19 -1.55 13.45
N ILE A 189 -16.54 -1.28 12.31
CA ILE A 189 -16.13 0.07 11.90
C ILE A 189 -16.77 0.37 10.55
N ASN A 190 -17.59 1.42 10.49
CA ASN A 190 -18.29 1.85 9.27
C ASN A 190 -18.98 0.67 8.56
N GLY A 191 -19.73 -0.13 9.32
CA GLY A 191 -20.44 -1.32 8.80
C GLY A 191 -19.58 -2.57 8.55
N ASN A 192 -18.26 -2.51 8.75
CA ASN A 192 -17.37 -3.64 8.48
C ASN A 192 -16.97 -4.38 9.75
N GLU A 193 -17.13 -5.71 9.75
CA GLU A 193 -16.65 -6.58 10.82
C GLU A 193 -15.12 -6.68 10.82
N ILE A 194 -14.50 -6.21 11.90
CA ILE A 194 -13.05 -6.20 12.05
C ILE A 194 -12.61 -7.46 12.75
N PHE A 195 -11.68 -8.20 12.13
CA PHE A 195 -11.04 -9.34 12.76
C PHE A 195 -9.95 -8.91 13.75
N ALA A 196 -9.13 -7.91 13.42
CA ALA A 196 -8.09 -7.42 14.31
C ALA A 196 -7.66 -5.99 13.97
N HIS A 197 -7.19 -5.27 14.99
CA HIS A 197 -6.55 -3.97 14.80
C HIS A 197 -5.17 -4.15 14.21
N VAL A 198 -4.83 -3.43 13.14
CA VAL A 198 -3.48 -3.46 12.61
C VAL A 198 -2.63 -2.41 13.33
N LYS A 199 -1.48 -2.84 13.85
CA LYS A 199 -0.52 -1.97 14.51
C LYS A 199 0.90 -2.29 14.05
N SER A 200 1.75 -1.27 14.06
CA SER A 200 3.19 -1.42 13.95
C SER A 200 3.78 -1.55 15.36
N VAL A 201 4.36 -2.70 15.65
CA VAL A 201 4.84 -3.12 16.97
C VAL A 201 6.36 -3.11 16.99
N THR A 202 6.93 -2.47 18.01
CA THR A 202 8.38 -2.52 18.26
C THR A 202 8.80 -3.94 18.66
N PRO A 203 9.74 -4.58 17.94
CA PRO A 203 10.19 -5.92 18.26
C PRO A 203 11.07 -5.92 19.51
N THR A 204 11.15 -7.05 20.20
CA THR A 204 11.99 -7.22 21.41
C THR A 204 13.45 -6.85 21.17
N LYS A 205 13.98 -7.15 19.98
CA LYS A 205 15.30 -6.69 19.52
C LYS A 205 15.12 -5.76 18.34
N GLN A 206 15.50 -4.50 18.51
CA GLN A 206 15.38 -3.50 17.45
C GLN A 206 16.24 -3.90 16.26
N ARG A 207 15.61 -3.98 15.08
CA ARG A 207 16.28 -4.19 13.80
C ARG A 207 16.48 -2.84 13.11
N LYS A 208 17.60 -2.69 12.42
CA LYS A 208 17.90 -1.53 11.59
C LYS A 208 18.42 -2.03 10.24
N LEU A 209 17.99 -1.40 9.15
CA LEU A 209 18.60 -1.65 7.85
C LEU A 209 20.06 -1.19 7.86
N SER A 210 20.94 -1.98 7.25
CA SER A 210 22.36 -1.66 7.09
C SER A 210 22.60 -0.49 6.13
N THR A 211 21.66 -0.24 5.22
CA THR A 211 21.70 0.85 4.25
C THR A 211 20.45 1.73 4.41
N PRO A 212 20.57 3.08 4.45
CA PRO A 212 19.42 3.96 4.38
C PRO A 212 18.59 3.69 3.13
N ILE A 213 17.26 3.67 3.24
CA ILE A 213 16.40 3.64 2.05
C ILE A 213 16.42 5.07 1.49
N ASN A 214 17.00 5.25 0.31
CA ASN A 214 16.82 6.48 -0.46
C ASN A 214 15.34 6.54 -0.85
N TYR A 215 14.67 7.61 -0.42
CA TYR A 215 13.27 7.89 -0.67
C TYR A 215 13.06 8.39 -2.10
#